data_AF-A0A4P7UAK4-F1
#
_entry.id   AF-A0A4P7UAK4-F1
#
_cell.length_a   1.000
_cell.length_b   1.000
_cell.length_c   1.000
_cell.angle_alpha   90.00
_cell.angle_beta   90.00
_cell.angle_gamma   90.00
#
_symmetry.space_group_name_H-M   'P 1'
#
loop_
_entity.id
_entity.type
_entity.pdbx_description
1 polymer ?
#
loop_
_entity_poly.entity_id
_entity_poly.type
_entity_poly.pdbx_seq_one_letter_code
_entity_poly.pdbx_strand_id
1 'polypeptide(L)' 'MTTSTPSSHLTHDELSTTTELVADCREVVSSLRLERVVEAVSRPAPSIHFEDYPREVVKNEIQVSAAAARIANALHLHLD' A
#
# COMPACT_ATOMS: atom_id res chain seq x y z
N MET A 1 18.14 -17.42 30.35
CA MET A 1 17.07 -16.42 30.30
C MET A 1 17.64 -15.08 30.71
N THR A 2 17.95 -14.23 29.75
CA THR A 2 18.31 -12.82 29.97
C THR A 2 17.68 -12.02 28.85
N THR A 3 16.52 -11.44 29.11
CA THR A 3 15.84 -10.51 28.20
C THR A 3 16.48 -9.13 28.38
N SER A 4 17.32 -8.75 27.42
CA SER A 4 17.80 -7.37 27.32
C SER A 4 16.78 -6.58 26.51
N THR A 5 16.07 -5.66 27.18
CA THR A 5 15.27 -4.63 26.53
C THR A 5 16.07 -3.33 26.55
N PRO A 6 16.54 -2.82 25.41
CA PRO A 6 16.93 -1.43 25.31
C PRO A 6 15.72 -0.61 24.87
N SER A 7 15.22 0.25 25.74
CA SER A 7 14.31 1.33 25.37
C SER A 7 15.09 2.62 25.10
N SER A 8 14.63 3.33 24.06
CA SER A 8 14.68 4.78 23.88
C SER A 8 15.93 5.41 23.26
N HIS A 9 16.00 5.36 21.92
CA HIS A 9 16.60 6.43 21.09
C HIS A 9 15.99 6.43 19.67
N LEU A 10 14.68 6.69 19.55
CA LEU A 10 14.04 6.89 18.23
C LEU A 10 14.35 8.32 17.73
N THR A 11 15.53 8.50 17.13
CA THR A 11 15.84 9.67 16.30
C THR A 11 15.87 9.35 14.81
N HIS A 12 15.63 8.09 14.43
CA HIS A 12 15.35 7.66 13.07
C HIS A 12 14.20 6.65 13.14
N ASP A 13 13.30 6.69 12.16
CA ASP A 13 12.31 5.65 11.93
C ASP A 13 13.09 4.37 11.58
N GLU A 14 13.45 3.59 12.60
CA GLU A 14 14.15 2.33 12.39
C GLU A 14 13.25 1.41 11.56
N LEU A 15 13.81 0.86 10.50
CA LEU A 15 13.10 -0.10 9.67
C LEU A 15 12.63 -1.28 10.53
N SER A 16 11.39 -1.70 10.28
CA SER A 16 10.85 -2.93 10.86
C SER A 16 11.76 -4.11 10.53
N THR A 17 11.70 -5.14 11.37
CA THR A 17 12.47 -6.36 11.15
C THR A 17 12.09 -7.01 9.81
N THR A 18 13.00 -7.80 9.22
CA THR A 18 12.71 -8.50 7.95
C THR A 18 11.46 -9.38 8.03
N THR A 19 11.22 -10.01 9.18
CA THR A 19 10.02 -10.83 9.39
C THR A 19 8.74 -10.00 9.32
N GLU A 20 8.73 -8.82 9.92
CA GLU A 20 7.59 -7.89 9.88
C GLU A 20 7.37 -7.33 8.47
N LEU A 21 8.44 -6.95 7.76
CA LEU A 21 8.34 -6.50 6.37
C LEU A 21 7.78 -7.59 5.44
N VAL A 22 8.18 -8.86 5.63
CA VAL A 22 7.62 -9.98 4.87
C VAL A 22 6.14 -10.20 5.20
N ALA A 23 5.74 -10.03 6.46
CA ALA A 23 4.35 -10.13 6.86
C ALA A 23 3.51 -9.01 6.22
N ASP A 24 3.99 -7.77 6.24
CA ASP A 24 3.34 -6.63 5.59
C ASP A 24 3.22 -6.84 4.08
N CYS A 25 4.28 -7.34 3.42
CA CYS A 25 4.23 -7.69 2.00
C CYS A 25 3.13 -8.72 1.71
N ARG A 26 3.01 -9.75 2.54
CA ARG A 26 1.97 -10.79 2.38
C ARG A 26 0.57 -10.23 2.59
N GLU A 27 0.37 -9.41 3.61
CA GLU A 27 -0.91 -8.74 3.86
C GLU A 27 -1.31 -7.90 2.64
N VAL A 28 -0.40 -7.04 2.17
CA VAL A 28 -0.67 -6.19 1.00
C VAL A 28 -0.99 -7.04 -0.22
N VAL A 29 -0.16 -8.02 -0.58
CA VAL A 29 -0.42 -8.88 -1.74
C VAL A 29 -1.77 -9.60 -1.64
N SER A 30 -2.14 -10.09 -0.46
CA SER A 30 -3.45 -10.74 -0.27
C SER A 30 -4.65 -9.79 -0.42
N SER A 31 -4.44 -8.50 -0.16
CA SER A 31 -5.47 -7.45 -0.35
C SER A 31 -5.57 -6.96 -1.80
N LEU A 32 -4.50 -7.11 -2.59
CA LEU A 32 -4.48 -6.72 -3.99
C LEU A 32 -5.36 -7.68 -4.79
N ARG A 33 -6.48 -7.16 -5.30
CA ARG A 33 -7.40 -7.88 -6.20
C ARG A 33 -6.79 -8.01 -7.61
N LEU A 34 -5.62 -8.63 -7.72
CA LEU A 34 -4.79 -8.62 -8.93
C LEU A 34 -5.50 -9.22 -10.15
N GLU A 35 -6.34 -10.23 -9.97
CA GLU A 35 -7.16 -10.80 -11.05
C GLU A 35 -8.08 -9.74 -11.70
N ARG A 36 -8.73 -8.92 -10.89
CA ARG A 36 -9.60 -7.81 -11.36
C ARG A 36 -8.79 -6.76 -12.11
N VAL A 37 -7.55 -6.51 -11.70
CA VAL A 37 -6.66 -5.55 -12.37
C VAL A 37 -6.26 -6.06 -13.75
N VAL A 38 -5.89 -7.34 -13.86
CA VAL A 38 -5.54 -7.97 -15.15
C VAL A 38 -6.70 -7.88 -16.14
N GLU A 39 -7.92 -8.16 -15.67
CA GLU A 39 -9.11 -8.02 -16.50
C GLU A 39 -9.32 -6.56 -16.96
N ALA A 40 -9.17 -5.59 -16.06
CA ALA A 40 -9.34 -4.17 -16.37
C ALA A 40 -8.33 -3.65 -17.40
N VAL A 41 -7.08 -4.11 -17.34
CA VAL A 41 -6.02 -3.73 -18.31
C VAL A 41 -6.33 -4.23 -19.71
N SER A 42 -7.06 -5.35 -19.83
CA SER A 42 -7.44 -5.93 -21.12
C SER A 42 -8.65 -5.25 -21.77
N ARG A 43 -9.36 -4.38 -21.03
CA ARG A 43 -10.54 -3.67 -21.56
C ARG A 43 -10.11 -2.48 -22.41
N PRO A 44 -10.91 -2.09 -23.43
CA PRO A 44 -10.70 -0.83 -24.12
C PRO A 44 -10.67 0.35 -23.14
N ALA A 45 -9.91 1.39 -23.50
CA ALA A 45 -9.82 2.59 -22.69
C ALA A 45 -11.24 3.18 -22.42
N PRO A 46 -11.47 3.74 -21.23
CA PRO A 46 -12.73 4.42 -20.93
C PRO A 46 -12.97 5.60 -21.87
N SER A 47 -14.23 5.98 -22.05
CA SER A 47 -14.57 7.13 -22.89
C SER A 47 -14.03 8.44 -22.30
N ILE A 48 -13.80 9.42 -23.16
CA ILE A 48 -13.39 10.78 -22.79
C ILE A 48 -14.56 11.77 -22.85
N HIS A 49 -15.72 11.32 -23.33
CA HIS A 49 -16.89 12.16 -23.51
C HIS A 49 -17.61 12.38 -22.18
N PHE A 50 -18.12 13.59 -22.00
CA PHE A 50 -18.79 14.00 -20.77
C PHE A 50 -20.12 13.26 -20.58
N GLU A 51 -20.83 12.98 -21.67
CA GLU A 51 -22.12 12.29 -21.67
C GLU A 51 -22.01 10.86 -21.14
N ASP A 52 -20.83 10.24 -21.27
CA ASP A 52 -20.54 8.88 -20.80
C ASP A 52 -20.18 8.83 -19.30
N TYR A 53 -19.89 9.98 -18.67
CA TYR A 53 -19.50 10.10 -17.25
C TYR A 53 -20.10 11.35 -16.59
N PRO A 54 -21.42 11.33 -16.26
CA PRO A 54 -22.08 12.48 -15.64
C PRO A 54 -21.46 12.84 -14.27
N ARG A 55 -21.48 14.14 -13.92
CA ARG A 55 -20.79 14.71 -12.73
C ARG A 55 -21.21 14.13 -11.39
N GLU A 56 -22.34 13.42 -11.34
CA GLU A 56 -22.90 12.82 -10.12
C GLU A 56 -22.16 11.54 -9.69
N VAL A 57 -21.17 11.07 -10.46
CA VAL A 57 -20.34 9.94 -10.03
C VAL A 57 -19.41 10.38 -8.90
N VAL A 58 -19.78 10.00 -7.67
CA VAL A 58 -18.96 10.23 -6.48
C VAL A 58 -17.64 9.48 -6.62
N LYS A 59 -16.53 10.17 -6.38
CA LYS A 59 -15.21 9.54 -6.34
C LYS A 59 -15.18 8.54 -5.20
N ASN A 60 -14.77 7.31 -5.50
CA ASN A 60 -14.54 6.32 -4.46
C ASN A 60 -13.42 6.79 -3.53
N GLU A 61 -13.62 6.55 -2.23
CA GLU A 61 -12.57 6.74 -1.25
C GLU A 61 -11.49 5.66 -1.44
N ILE A 62 -10.22 6.09 -1.42
CA ILE A 62 -9.08 5.18 -1.49
C ILE A 62 -8.69 4.83 -0.05
N GLN A 63 -8.85 3.56 0.30
CA GLN A 63 -8.43 3.05 1.61
C GLN A 63 -6.97 2.61 1.53
N VAL A 64 -6.12 3.15 2.40
CA VAL A 64 -4.72 2.75 2.55
C VAL A 64 -4.60 1.95 3.84
N SER A 65 -4.22 0.67 3.73
CA SER A 65 -4.01 -0.16 4.92
C SER A 65 -2.74 0.26 5.67
N ALA A 66 -2.68 -0.07 6.95
CA ALA A 66 -1.50 0.20 7.77
C ALA A 66 -0.25 -0.50 7.23
N ALA A 67 -0.38 -1.75 6.74
CA ALA A 67 0.72 -2.47 6.11
C ALA A 67 1.21 -1.78 4.83
N ALA A 68 0.29 -1.29 3.99
CA ALA A 68 0.66 -0.55 2.78
C ALA A 68 1.40 0.76 3.12
N ALA A 69 0.95 1.49 4.14
CA ALA A 69 1.63 2.70 4.60
C ALA A 69 3.05 2.40 5.14
N ARG A 70 3.22 1.33 5.92
CA ARG A 70 4.54 0.91 6.42
C ARG A 70 5.50 0.53 5.29
N ILE A 71 5.04 -0.22 4.29
CA ILE A 71 5.85 -0.53 3.10
C ILE A 71 6.23 0.74 2.35
N ALA A 72 5.29 1.67 2.13
CA ALA A 72 5.57 2.91 1.43
C ALA A 72 6.63 3.75 2.14
N ASN A 73 6.56 3.87 3.47
CA ASN A 73 7.56 4.57 4.27
C ASN A 73 8.94 3.91 4.19
N ALA A 74 8.98 2.57 4.30
CA ALA A 74 10.23 1.81 4.19
C ALA A 74 10.91 1.97 2.82
N LEU A 75 10.11 2.03 1.74
CA LEU A 75 10.63 2.26 0.37
C LEU A 75 11.05 3.71 0.16
N HIS A 76 10.27 4.67 0.65
CA HIS A 76 10.58 6.10 0.51
C HIS A 76 11.91 6.45 1.19
N LEU A 77 12.20 5.86 2.34
CA LEU A 77 13.46 6.05 3.08
C LEU A 77 14.72 5.67 2.29
N HIS A 78 14.60 4.90 1.21
CA HIS A 78 15.75 4.39 0.42
C HIS A 78 15.82 4.91 -1.01
N LEU A 79 14.90 5.80 -1.42
CA LEU A 79 14.83 6.31 -2.80
C LEU A 79 15.20 7.80 -2.95
N ASP A 80 15.49 8.49 -1.84
CA ASP A 80 16.10 9.82 -1.82
C ASP A 80 17.64 9.74 -1.84
#